data_AF-A0A6A7BJ91-F1
#
_entry.id   AF-A0A6A7BJ91-F1
#
_cell.length_a   1.000
_cell.length_b   1.000
_cell.length_c   1.000
_cell.angle_alpha   90.00
_cell.angle_beta   90.00
_cell.angle_gamma   90.00
#
_symmetry.space_group_name_H-M   'P 1'
#
loop_
_entity.id
_entity.type
_entity.pdbx_description
1 polymer ?
#
loop_
_entity_poly.entity_id
_entity_poly.type
_entity_poly.pdbx_seq_one_letter_code
_entity_poly.pdbx_strand_id
1 'polypeptide(L)'
;MPTPERNQYSNKESAKVNAGFDMGAREQDAQEQYDPWNVASAFASGGPAVDIDFSQFVIPTVAPEAPPTAEQLVRRLLNPPPHAFLHGALSMQCAIGTGGRLRHFIFRNIDERYILKEDSEVRIRGAQLGLPALYLEWLCGNDESVTAAEHGIYLTPEFFSGLQRDW
;
A
#
# COMPACT_ATOMS: atom_id res chain seq x y z
N MET A 1 4.30 8.59 -24.06
CA MET A 1 5.30 8.81 -22.99
C MET A 1 4.65 9.62 -21.88
N PRO A 2 4.76 9.23 -20.60
CA PRO A 2 4.19 10.03 -19.52
C PRO A 2 5.01 11.32 -19.35
N THR A 3 4.35 12.48 -19.45
CA THR A 3 4.98 13.79 -19.33
C THR A 3 5.29 14.13 -17.85
N PRO A 4 6.41 14.83 -17.58
CA PRO A 4 6.90 15.11 -16.22
C PRO A 4 5.98 15.99 -15.36
N GLU A 5 5.01 16.66 -15.99
CA GLU A 5 4.03 17.53 -15.30
C GLU A 5 3.05 16.74 -14.42
N ARG A 6 2.83 15.45 -14.68
CA ARG A 6 1.89 14.63 -13.91
C ARG A 6 2.41 14.29 -12.50
N ASN A 7 3.72 14.36 -12.27
CA ASN A 7 4.34 14.05 -10.98
C ASN A 7 4.36 15.25 -10.01
N GLN A 8 3.99 16.45 -10.46
CA GLN A 8 4.05 17.67 -9.63
C GLN A 8 2.83 17.87 -8.72
N TYR A 9 1.75 17.12 -8.92
CA TYR A 9 0.49 17.35 -8.18
C TYR A 9 0.25 16.40 -7.00
N SER A 10 1.12 15.43 -6.74
CA SER A 10 0.89 14.41 -5.70
C SER A 10 1.28 14.82 -4.27
N ASN A 11 1.88 16.00 -4.07
CA ASN A 11 2.54 16.33 -2.78
C ASN A 11 2.19 17.70 -2.17
N LYS A 12 1.10 18.36 -2.57
CA LYS A 12 0.70 19.62 -1.90
C LYS A 12 0.25 19.40 -0.45
N GLU A 13 -0.40 18.28 -0.15
CA GLU A 13 -0.86 17.97 1.22
C GLU A 13 0.26 17.39 2.10
N SER A 14 1.26 16.72 1.51
CA SER A 14 2.46 16.23 2.21
C SER A 14 3.31 17.37 2.79
N ALA A 15 3.29 18.55 2.15
CA ALA A 15 4.01 19.73 2.62
C ALA A 15 3.40 20.31 3.92
N LYS A 16 2.09 20.16 4.14
CA LYS A 16 1.42 20.62 5.38
C LYS A 16 1.71 19.73 6.58
N VAL A 17 1.87 18.42 6.37
CA VAL A 17 2.21 17.47 7.45
C VAL A 17 3.65 17.69 7.93
N ASN A 18 4.55 18.12 7.05
CA ASN A 18 5.94 18.45 7.39
C ASN A 18 6.12 19.86 7.97
N ALA A 19 5.15 20.76 7.79
CA ALA A 19 5.16 22.10 8.36
C ALA A 19 4.46 22.07 9.73
N GLY A 20 5.17 21.54 10.73
CA GLY A 20 5.00 21.78 12.17
C GLY A 20 3.58 21.97 12.69
N PHE A 21 3.07 20.95 13.40
CA PHE A 21 2.01 21.13 14.38
C PHE A 21 2.46 22.14 15.44
N ASP A 22 2.02 23.39 15.31
CA ASP A 22 2.08 24.39 16.38
C ASP A 22 0.97 24.06 17.37
N MET A 23 1.32 23.31 18.42
CA MET A 23 0.49 23.13 19.60
C MET A 23 1.24 23.76 20.77
N GLY A 24 0.95 25.04 20.99
CA GLY A 24 1.32 25.72 22.22
C GLY A 24 0.79 24.95 23.43
N ALA A 25 1.70 24.61 24.33
CA ALA A 25 1.36 24.22 25.70
C ALA A 25 2.33 24.92 26.64
N ARG A 26 1.76 25.90 27.32
CA ARG A 26 2.31 26.72 28.39
C ARG A 26 2.51 25.84 29.63
N GLU A 27 3.70 25.93 30.20
CA GLU A 27 4.15 25.66 31.58
C GLU A 27 3.18 24.90 32.51
N GLN A 28 3.60 23.73 33.01
CA GLN A 28 3.58 23.44 34.45
C GLN A 28 4.43 22.22 34.81
N ASP A 29 5.30 22.42 35.80
CA ASP A 29 6.25 21.50 36.39
C ASP A 29 5.61 20.22 36.94
N ALA A 30 6.29 19.08 36.75
CA ALA A 30 6.89 18.29 37.83
C ALA A 30 7.22 16.84 37.41
N GLN A 31 8.47 16.46 37.72
CA GLN A 31 8.93 15.14 38.17
C GLN A 31 9.22 14.02 37.14
N GLU A 32 10.53 13.86 36.95
CA GLU A 32 11.34 12.72 36.50
C GLU A 32 10.67 11.33 36.43
N GLN A 33 10.72 10.73 35.23
CA GLN A 33 11.04 9.30 35.08
C GLN A 33 11.73 9.08 33.72
N TYR A 34 13.00 8.68 33.75
CA TYR A 34 13.83 8.47 32.57
C TYR A 34 13.45 7.15 31.89
N ASP A 35 12.69 7.23 30.79
CA ASP A 35 12.33 6.08 29.96
C ASP A 35 13.19 6.09 28.67
N PRO A 36 14.10 5.13 28.46
CA PRO A 36 15.06 5.15 27.34
C PRO A 36 14.43 4.94 25.96
N TRP A 37 13.11 4.77 25.86
CA TRP A 37 12.37 4.63 24.60
C TRP A 37 11.52 5.86 24.23
N ASN A 38 11.72 6.99 24.91
CA ASN A 38 11.00 8.20 24.57
C ASN A 38 11.64 8.93 23.37
N VAL A 39 11.25 8.51 22.15
CA VAL A 39 11.57 9.16 20.87
C VAL A 39 11.14 10.63 20.80
N ALA A 40 10.30 11.12 21.72
CA ALA A 40 9.96 12.54 21.80
C ALA A 40 11.14 13.41 22.26
N SER A 41 12.13 12.87 22.98
CA SER A 41 13.26 13.67 23.48
C SER A 41 14.26 14.06 22.39
N ALA A 42 14.32 13.33 21.27
CA ALA A 42 15.23 13.63 20.16
C ALA A 42 14.85 14.90 19.38
N PHE A 43 13.57 15.30 19.45
CA PHE A 43 13.07 16.53 18.79
C PHE A 43 12.99 17.73 19.72
N ALA A 44 13.15 17.54 21.03
CA ALA A 44 13.09 18.58 22.05
C ALA A 44 14.46 19.08 22.52
N SER A 45 15.56 18.43 22.09
CA SER A 45 16.90 18.94 22.37
C SER A 45 17.26 20.04 21.37
N GLY A 46 17.62 21.23 21.84
CA GLY A 46 18.26 22.29 21.05
C GLY A 46 19.68 21.93 20.58
N GLY A 47 19.90 20.67 20.19
CA GLY A 47 21.12 20.20 19.57
C GLY A 47 21.30 20.83 18.19
N PRO A 48 22.54 20.94 17.71
CA PRO A 48 22.81 21.49 16.39
C PRO A 48 22.05 20.70 15.33
N ALA A 49 21.41 21.41 14.39
CA ALA A 49 20.72 20.81 13.27
C ALA A 49 21.68 19.83 12.57
N VAL A 50 21.30 18.55 12.54
CA VAL A 50 22.05 17.55 11.79
C VAL A 50 21.87 17.87 10.32
N ASP A 51 22.92 18.39 9.69
CA ASP A 51 22.96 18.63 8.25
C ASP A 51 23.05 17.28 7.54
N ILE A 52 21.91 16.78 7.06
CA ILE A 52 21.83 15.53 6.31
C ILE A 52 22.09 15.87 4.85
N ASP A 53 23.33 15.62 4.41
CA ASP A 53 23.71 15.75 3.01
C ASP A 53 23.15 14.58 2.18
N PHE A 54 21.93 14.75 1.66
CA PHE A 54 21.29 13.79 0.76
C PHE A 54 22.05 13.57 -0.56
N SER A 55 23.07 14.37 -0.89
CA SER A 55 23.92 14.13 -2.06
C SER A 55 24.87 12.94 -1.88
N GLN A 56 25.12 12.53 -0.62
CA GLN A 56 25.93 11.36 -0.28
C GLN A 56 25.12 10.07 -0.19
N PHE A 57 23.81 10.13 -0.46
CA PHE A 57 22.95 8.95 -0.50
C PHE A 57 23.26 8.15 -1.77
N VAL A 58 24.31 7.34 -1.72
CA VAL A 58 24.62 6.35 -2.75
C VAL A 58 23.59 5.23 -2.62
N ILE A 59 22.50 5.34 -3.39
CA ILE A 59 21.56 4.23 -3.56
C ILE A 59 22.33 3.15 -4.32
N PRO A 60 22.58 1.96 -3.73
CA PRO A 60 23.23 0.88 -4.46
C PRO A 60 22.37 0.59 -5.68
N THR A 61 22.95 0.68 -6.88
CA THR A 61 22.27 0.28 -8.11
C THR A 61 22.12 -1.24 -8.10
N VAL A 62 21.10 -1.74 -7.41
CA VAL A 62 20.73 -3.16 -7.42
C VAL A 62 20.23 -3.48 -8.82
N ALA A 63 20.75 -4.54 -9.43
CA ALA A 63 20.25 -5.05 -10.70
C ALA A 63 18.72 -5.24 -10.60
N PRO A 64 17.94 -4.93 -11.66
CA PRO A 64 16.50 -5.04 -11.59
C PRO A 64 16.12 -6.48 -11.24
N GLU A 65 15.51 -6.65 -10.06
CA GLU A 65 14.99 -7.93 -9.59
C GLU A 65 14.08 -8.51 -10.69
N ALA A 66 14.24 -9.80 -10.96
CA ALA A 66 13.39 -10.49 -11.92
C ALA A 66 11.92 -10.23 -11.55
N PRO A 67 11.03 -10.00 -12.53
CA PRO A 67 9.64 -9.74 -12.22
C PRO A 67 9.06 -10.92 -11.43
N PRO A 68 8.26 -10.64 -10.39
CA PRO A 68 7.71 -11.69 -9.56
C PRO A 68 6.85 -12.64 -10.38
N THR A 69 6.97 -13.94 -10.11
CA THR A 69 6.14 -14.95 -10.78
C THR A 69 4.68 -14.87 -10.31
N ALA A 70 3.76 -15.46 -11.07
CA ALA A 70 2.34 -15.51 -10.68
C ALA A 70 2.13 -16.17 -9.31
N GLU A 71 2.91 -17.22 -9.00
CA GLU A 71 2.90 -17.89 -7.70
C GLU A 71 3.30 -16.94 -6.57
N GLN A 72 4.34 -16.15 -6.78
CA GLN A 72 4.78 -15.15 -5.80
C GLN A 72 3.74 -14.05 -5.61
N LEU A 73 3.12 -13.59 -6.69
CA LEU A 73 2.06 -12.59 -6.63
C LEU A 73 0.82 -13.12 -5.90
N VAL A 74 0.35 -14.32 -6.22
CA VAL A 74 -0.79 -14.95 -5.54
C VAL A 74 -0.49 -15.12 -4.05
N ARG A 75 0.71 -15.59 -3.69
CA ARG A 75 1.13 -15.68 -2.27
C ARG A 75 1.07 -14.33 -1.57
N ARG A 76 1.53 -13.25 -2.21
CA ARG A 76 1.47 -11.91 -1.62
C ARG A 76 0.03 -11.41 -1.50
N LEU A 77 -0.82 -11.66 -2.51
CA LEU A 77 -2.24 -11.28 -2.49
C LEU A 77 -3.01 -11.99 -1.38
N LEU A 78 -2.68 -13.25 -1.09
CA LEU A 78 -3.28 -14.04 -0.02
C LEU A 78 -2.79 -13.64 1.38
N ASN A 79 -1.74 -12.84 1.48
CA ASN A 79 -1.16 -12.39 2.75
C ASN A 79 -1.10 -10.85 2.81
N PRO A 80 -2.27 -10.18 2.74
CA PRO A 80 -2.32 -8.73 2.79
C PRO A 80 -1.84 -8.20 4.16
N PRO A 81 -1.01 -7.14 4.20
CA PRO A 81 -0.60 -6.52 5.47
C PRO A 81 -1.80 -5.82 6.15
N PRO A 82 -1.73 -5.52 7.47
CA PRO A 82 -2.85 -4.91 8.20
C PRO A 82 -3.36 -3.59 7.61
N HIS A 83 -2.47 -2.77 7.04
CA HIS A 83 -2.84 -1.49 6.42
C HIS A 83 -3.50 -1.66 5.03
N ALA A 84 -3.59 -2.88 4.50
CA ALA A 84 -4.27 -3.13 3.23
C ALA A 84 -5.79 -3.08 3.36
N PHE A 85 -6.32 -3.11 4.57
CA PHE A 85 -7.74 -3.07 4.85
C PHE A 85 -8.16 -1.64 5.21
N LEU A 86 -8.79 -0.95 4.26
CA LEU A 86 -9.34 0.38 4.48
C LEU A 86 -10.81 0.22 4.85
N HIS A 87 -11.21 0.76 6.00
CA HIS A 87 -12.58 0.63 6.52
C HIS A 87 -13.06 -0.82 6.68
N GLY A 88 -12.16 -1.76 6.95
CA GLY A 88 -12.48 -3.18 7.18
C GLY A 88 -12.53 -4.06 5.94
N ALA A 89 -12.32 -3.51 4.74
CA ALA A 89 -12.28 -4.26 3.49
C ALA A 89 -10.96 -4.05 2.74
N LEU A 90 -10.55 -5.03 1.94
CA LEU A 90 -9.31 -4.95 1.17
C LEU A 90 -9.36 -3.77 0.17
N SER A 91 -8.33 -2.93 0.23
CA SER A 91 -8.15 -1.82 -0.71
C SER A 91 -7.68 -2.31 -2.08
N MET A 92 -8.36 -1.86 -3.13
CA MET A 92 -7.92 -2.09 -4.51
C MET A 92 -6.51 -1.53 -4.76
N GLN A 93 -6.13 -0.41 -4.13
CA GLN A 93 -4.79 0.15 -4.27
C GLN A 93 -3.72 -0.79 -3.70
N CYS A 94 -4.02 -1.48 -2.61
CA CYS A 94 -3.11 -2.47 -2.03
C CYS A 94 -3.02 -3.71 -2.93
N ALA A 95 -4.13 -4.20 -3.49
CA ALA A 95 -4.09 -5.30 -4.46
C ALA A 95 -3.25 -4.95 -5.71
N ILE A 96 -3.39 -3.73 -6.22
CA ILE A 96 -2.60 -3.20 -7.34
C ILE A 96 -1.11 -3.10 -6.97
N GLY A 97 -0.81 -2.58 -5.78
CA GLY A 97 0.56 -2.47 -5.28
C GLY A 97 1.23 -3.83 -5.18
N THR A 98 0.52 -4.81 -4.63
CA THR A 98 0.98 -6.19 -4.48
C THR A 98 1.15 -6.91 -5.82
N GLY A 99 0.19 -6.76 -6.72
CA GLY A 99 0.16 -7.43 -8.02
C GLY A 99 1.03 -6.77 -9.10
N GLY A 100 1.65 -5.62 -8.82
CA GLY A 100 2.47 -4.89 -9.79
C GLY A 100 1.64 -4.11 -10.81
N ARG A 101 1.32 -2.85 -10.45
CA ARG A 101 0.41 -1.91 -11.16
C ARG A 101 0.47 -1.93 -12.69
N LEU A 102 1.66 -1.92 -13.30
CA LEU A 102 1.81 -1.74 -14.75
C LEU A 102 1.77 -3.06 -15.53
N ARG A 103 2.04 -4.19 -14.88
CA ARG A 103 2.18 -5.49 -15.55
C ARG A 103 0.87 -6.25 -15.60
N HIS A 104 0.15 -6.31 -14.49
CA HIS A 104 -1.00 -7.20 -14.35
C HIS A 104 -2.36 -6.49 -14.38
N PHE A 105 -2.39 -5.17 -14.19
CA PHE A 105 -3.62 -4.39 -14.15
C PHE A 105 -3.75 -3.43 -15.33
N ILE A 106 -4.99 -3.18 -15.72
CA ILE A 106 -5.41 -2.11 -16.64
C ILE A 106 -6.51 -1.29 -15.99
N PHE A 107 -6.55 -0.01 -16.34
CA PHE A 107 -7.64 0.87 -15.96
C PHE A 107 -8.73 0.77 -17.02
N ARG A 108 -9.93 0.36 -16.60
CA ARG A 108 -11.11 0.32 -17.45
C ARG A 108 -11.86 1.64 -17.31
N ASN A 109 -11.99 2.36 -18.42
CA ASN A 109 -12.56 3.72 -18.41
C ASN A 109 -14.07 3.77 -18.19
N ILE A 110 -14.81 2.69 -18.49
CA ILE A 110 -16.28 2.71 -18.43
C ILE A 110 -16.81 2.85 -16.99
N ASP A 111 -16.11 2.25 -16.03
CA ASP A 111 -16.48 2.20 -14.61
C ASP A 111 -15.34 2.69 -13.69
N GLU A 112 -14.31 3.31 -14.27
CA GLU A 112 -13.14 3.86 -13.57
C GLU A 112 -12.44 2.85 -12.63
N ARG A 113 -12.45 1.57 -13.00
CA ARG A 113 -11.93 0.48 -12.17
C ARG A 113 -10.62 -0.07 -12.70
N TYR A 114 -9.73 -0.44 -11.79
CA TYR A 114 -8.59 -1.28 -12.13
C TYR A 114 -8.99 -2.76 -12.11
N ILE A 115 -8.68 -3.46 -13.20
CA ILE A 115 -8.95 -4.88 -13.37
C ILE A 115 -7.70 -5.63 -13.84
N LEU A 116 -7.62 -6.92 -13.55
CA LEU A 116 -6.58 -7.78 -14.11
C LEU A 116 -6.73 -7.88 -15.63
N LYS A 117 -5.61 -7.71 -16.34
CA LYS A 117 -5.54 -7.97 -17.79
C LYS A 117 -5.93 -9.40 -18.12
N GLU A 118 -6.53 -9.60 -19.28
CA GLU A 118 -6.93 -10.91 -19.79
C GLU A 118 -5.75 -11.88 -19.93
N ASP A 119 -4.58 -11.36 -20.31
CA ASP A 119 -3.32 -12.10 -20.46
C ASP A 119 -2.51 -12.20 -19.15
N SER A 120 -3.03 -11.70 -18.03
CA SER A 120 -2.34 -11.78 -16.75
C SER A 120 -2.28 -13.24 -16.28
N GLU A 121 -1.07 -13.74 -16.04
CA GLU A 121 -0.87 -15.08 -15.44
C GLU A 121 -1.61 -15.24 -14.10
N VAL A 122 -1.77 -14.16 -13.32
CA VAL A 122 -2.57 -14.19 -12.08
C VAL A 122 -4.05 -14.43 -12.39
N ARG A 123 -4.57 -13.90 -13.50
CA ARG A 123 -5.95 -14.13 -13.94
C ARG A 123 -6.13 -15.55 -14.48
N ILE A 124 -5.17 -16.03 -15.26
CA ILE A 124 -5.22 -17.35 -15.93
C ILE A 124 -5.01 -18.49 -14.91
N ARG A 125 -4.01 -18.37 -14.04
CA ARG A 125 -3.57 -19.43 -13.14
C ARG A 125 -3.97 -19.20 -11.68
N GLY A 126 -4.51 -18.04 -11.32
CA GLY A 126 -4.81 -17.66 -9.93
C GLY A 126 -5.62 -18.71 -9.17
N ALA A 127 -6.69 -19.24 -9.79
CA ALA A 127 -7.50 -20.29 -9.18
C ALA A 127 -6.71 -21.58 -8.92
N GLN A 128 -5.85 -22.00 -9.87
CA GLN A 128 -4.98 -23.18 -9.69
C GLN A 128 -3.92 -22.96 -8.61
N LEU A 129 -3.54 -21.71 -8.37
CA LEU A 129 -2.57 -21.29 -7.37
C LEU A 129 -3.21 -21.02 -6.00
N GLY A 130 -4.50 -21.31 -5.82
CA GLY A 130 -5.20 -21.20 -4.54
C GLY A 130 -5.85 -19.84 -4.27
N LEU A 131 -5.92 -18.95 -5.26
CA LEU A 131 -6.66 -17.69 -5.12
C LEU A 131 -8.18 -17.99 -5.10
N PRO A 132 -8.91 -17.60 -4.04
CA PRO A 132 -10.35 -17.88 -3.95
C PRO A 132 -11.12 -17.26 -5.11
N ALA A 133 -12.17 -17.96 -5.56
CA ALA A 133 -13.00 -17.52 -6.68
C ALA A 133 -13.55 -16.10 -6.50
N LEU A 134 -14.08 -15.80 -5.31
CA LEU A 134 -14.58 -14.46 -4.96
C LEU A 134 -13.50 -13.38 -5.13
N TYR A 135 -12.28 -13.66 -4.67
CA TYR A 135 -11.19 -12.71 -4.75
C TYR A 135 -10.70 -12.54 -6.20
N LEU A 136 -10.62 -13.64 -6.95
CA LEU A 136 -10.27 -13.61 -8.37
C LEU A 136 -11.31 -12.84 -9.19
N GLU A 137 -12.60 -13.05 -8.93
CA GLU A 137 -13.70 -12.34 -9.58
C GLU A 137 -13.64 -10.84 -9.30
N TRP A 138 -13.41 -10.45 -8.04
CA TRP A 138 -13.19 -9.06 -7.67
C TRP A 138 -11.98 -8.43 -8.37
N LEU A 139 -10.89 -9.18 -8.56
CA LEU A 139 -9.72 -8.70 -9.28
C LEU A 139 -9.95 -8.60 -10.80
N CYS A 140 -10.77 -9.49 -11.37
CA CYS A 140 -11.08 -9.49 -12.80
C CYS A 140 -12.12 -8.43 -13.19
N GLY A 141 -13.07 -8.12 -12.30
CA GLY A 141 -14.12 -7.14 -12.55
C GLY A 141 -14.96 -7.44 -13.80
N ASN A 142 -15.21 -8.72 -14.10
CA ASN A 142 -15.91 -9.12 -15.33
C ASN A 142 -17.35 -8.58 -15.41
N ASP A 143 -17.98 -8.36 -14.27
CA ASP A 143 -19.28 -7.70 -14.18
C ASP A 143 -19.09 -6.18 -14.06
N GLU A 144 -19.55 -5.45 -15.07
CA GLU A 144 -19.53 -3.98 -15.11
C GLU A 144 -20.65 -3.33 -14.31
N SER A 145 -21.69 -4.11 -13.95
CA SER A 145 -22.80 -3.62 -13.14
C SER A 145 -22.47 -3.55 -11.64
N VAL A 146 -21.35 -4.14 -11.23
CA VAL A 146 -20.93 -4.22 -9.82
C VAL A 146 -19.61 -3.49 -9.61
N THR A 147 -19.62 -2.55 -8.67
CA THR A 147 -18.43 -1.76 -8.33
C THR A 147 -17.40 -2.59 -7.57
N ALA A 148 -16.15 -2.12 -7.57
CA ALA A 148 -15.11 -2.73 -6.73
C ALA A 148 -15.45 -2.65 -5.23
N ALA A 149 -16.16 -1.61 -4.79
CA ALA A 149 -16.56 -1.49 -3.40
C ALA A 149 -17.58 -2.58 -3.02
N GLU A 150 -18.61 -2.79 -3.84
CA GLU A 150 -19.69 -3.75 -3.58
C GLU A 150 -19.20 -5.20 -3.52
N HIS A 151 -18.36 -5.64 -4.46
CA HIS A 151 -17.75 -6.98 -4.36
C HIS A 151 -16.66 -7.04 -3.28
N GLY A 152 -16.01 -5.92 -2.97
CA GLY A 152 -14.89 -5.85 -2.03
C GLY A 152 -15.32 -6.00 -0.57
N ILE A 153 -16.60 -5.79 -0.24
CA ILE A 153 -17.11 -5.83 1.15
C ILE A 153 -16.84 -7.17 1.86
N TYR A 154 -16.70 -8.25 1.08
CA TYR A 154 -16.47 -9.60 1.62
C TYR A 154 -14.98 -9.92 1.80
N LEU A 155 -14.07 -9.08 1.30
CA LEU A 155 -12.62 -9.27 1.39
C LEU A 155 -12.09 -8.65 2.68
N THR A 156 -12.57 -9.13 3.83
CA THR A 156 -12.22 -8.62 5.16
C THR A 156 -11.00 -9.34 5.76
N PRO A 157 -10.38 -8.82 6.83
CA PRO A 157 -9.31 -9.53 7.54
C PRO A 157 -9.69 -10.96 7.93
N GLU A 158 -10.94 -11.20 8.32
CA GLU A 158 -11.48 -12.50 8.72
C GLU A 158 -11.54 -13.47 7.54
N PHE A 159 -11.91 -12.98 6.34
CA PHE A 159 -11.86 -13.78 5.11
C PHE A 159 -10.44 -14.33 4.89
N PHE A 160 -9.41 -13.48 4.95
CA PHE A 160 -8.02 -13.92 4.76
C PHE A 160 -7.50 -14.79 5.91
N SER A 161 -7.91 -14.51 7.14
CA SER A 161 -7.54 -15.33 8.29
C SER A 161 -8.17 -16.73 8.24
N GLY A 162 -9.38 -16.84 7.70
CA GLY A 162 -10.05 -18.13 7.45
C GLY A 162 -9.30 -18.97 6.42
N LEU A 163 -8.82 -18.35 5.34
CA LEU A 163 -8.03 -19.03 4.30
C LEU A 163 -6.74 -19.65 4.84
N GLN A 164 -6.13 -19.10 5.90
CA GLN A 164 -4.91 -19.67 6.48
C GLN A 164 -5.18 -20.90 7.36
N ARG A 165 -6.44 -21.13 7.78
CA ARG A 165 -6.82 -22.26 8.66
C ARG A 165 -7.18 -23.53 7.89
N ASP A 166 -7.52 -23.39 6.62
CA ASP A 166 -7.97 -24.49 5.76
C ASP A 166 -6.82 -25.18 4.97
N TRP A 167 -5.57 -24.88 5.31
CA TRP A 167 -4.34 -25.48 4.76
C TRP A 167 -3.49 -26.09 5.88
#